data_AF-A0AAW7LKB5-F1
#
_entry.id   AF-A0AAW7LKB5-F1
#
_cell.length_a   1.000
_cell.length_b   1.000
_cell.length_c   1.000
_cell.angle_alpha   90.00
_cell.angle_beta   90.00
_cell.angle_gamma   90.00
#
_symmetry.space_group_name_H-M   'P 1'
#
loop_
_entity.id
_entity.type
_entity.pdbx_description
1 polymer ?
#
loop_
_entity_poly.entity_id
_entity_poly.type
_entity_poly.pdbx_seq_one_letter_code
_entity_poly.pdbx_strand_id
1 'polypeptide(L)' 'MWAGANVSILTGVTIGDNCVIGAGSVATHSIPANSVAYGAPYEVAREIGDKDRECFYKDRKLDVWE' A
#
# COMPACT_ATOMS: atom_id res chain seq x y z
N MET A 1 7.91 -1.20 -3.48
CA MET A 1 6.50 -0.80 -3.65
C MET A 1 5.72 -1.99 -4.20
N TRP A 2 4.52 -2.24 -3.67
CA TRP A 2 3.56 -3.19 -4.23
C TRP A 2 2.34 -2.44 -4.76
N ALA A 3 1.94 -2.72 -6.00
CA ALA A 3 0.71 -2.22 -6.60
C ALA A 3 -0.26 -3.36 -6.90
N GLY A 4 -1.50 -3.21 -6.45
CA GLY A 4 -2.59 -4.10 -6.79
C GLY A 4 -2.98 -4.02 -8.27
N ALA A 5 -3.88 -4.91 -8.68
CA ALA A 5 -4.39 -4.92 -10.05
C ALA A 5 -5.12 -3.61 -10.41
N ASN A 6 -5.02 -3.19 -11.67
CA ASN A 6 -5.73 -2.02 -12.21
C ASN A 6 -5.45 -0.70 -11.47
N VAL A 7 -4.20 -0.45 -11.10
CA VAL A 7 -3.77 0.82 -10.52
C VAL A 7 -3.36 1.78 -11.64
N SER A 8 -3.86 3.02 -11.59
CA SER A 8 -3.47 4.11 -12.48
C SER A 8 -2.66 5.16 -11.71
N ILE A 9 -1.45 5.50 -12.16
CA ILE A 9 -0.61 6.55 -11.55
C ILE A 9 -0.53 7.74 -12.50
N LEU A 10 -1.02 8.90 -12.07
CA LEU A 10 -0.97 10.12 -12.87
C LEU A 10 0.47 10.67 -12.95
N THR A 11 0.75 11.39 -14.03
CA THR A 11 2.07 12.01 -14.26
C THR A 11 2.45 12.96 -13.12
N GLY A 12 3.71 12.91 -12.70
CA GLY A 12 4.25 13.77 -11.63
C GLY A 12 4.04 13.23 -10.21
N VAL A 13 3.31 12.11 -10.06
CA VAL A 13 3.15 11.42 -8.78
C VAL A 13 4.40 10.63 -8.43
N THR A 14 4.89 10.81 -7.20
CA THR A 14 5.93 9.98 -6.60
C THR A 14 5.32 9.06 -5.54
N ILE A 15 5.67 7.78 -5.61
CA ILE A 15 5.28 6.79 -4.60
C ILE A 15 6.51 6.48 -3.77
N GLY A 16 6.44 6.73 -2.46
CA GLY A 16 7.52 6.42 -1.53
C GLY A 16 7.85 4.93 -1.44
N ASP A 17 9.03 4.65 -0.90
CA ASP A 17 9.49 3.29 -0.69
C ASP A 17 8.56 2.51 0.25
N ASN A 18 8.54 1.19 0.08
CA ASN A 18 7.75 0.25 0.90
C ASN A 18 6.22 0.48 0.87
N CYS A 19 5.70 1.34 0.00
CA CYS A 19 4.25 1.54 -0.10
C CYS A 19 3.50 0.33 -0.68
N VAL A 20 2.24 0.20 -0.25
CA VAL A 20 1.24 -0.72 -0.80
C VAL A 20 0.07 0.08 -1.38
N ILE A 21 -0.20 -0.12 -2.67
CA ILE A 21 -1.32 0.51 -3.37
C ILE A 21 -2.41 -0.52 -3.62
N GLY A 22 -3.61 -0.31 -3.07
CA GLY A 22 -4.74 -1.21 -3.24
C GLY A 22 -5.20 -1.31 -4.70
N ALA A 23 -5.81 -2.43 -5.05
CA ALA A 23 -6.33 -2.65 -6.41
C ALA A 23 -7.39 -1.60 -6.81
N GLY A 24 -7.41 -1.22 -8.08
CA GLY A 24 -8.35 -0.25 -8.64
C GLY A 24 -8.05 1.22 -8.29
N SER A 25 -6.90 1.51 -7.68
CA SER A 25 -6.61 2.86 -7.19
C SER A 25 -6.19 3.83 -8.30
N VAL A 26 -6.56 5.10 -8.15
CA VAL A 26 -6.13 6.20 -9.04
C VAL A 26 -5.29 7.19 -8.26
N ALA A 27 -4.02 7.28 -8.63
CA ALA A 27 -3.02 8.08 -7.97
C ALA A 27 -2.92 9.50 -8.51
N THR A 28 -3.46 10.44 -7.75
CA THR A 28 -3.62 11.86 -8.12
C THR A 28 -2.63 12.80 -7.43
N HIS A 29 -1.95 12.36 -6.38
CA HIS A 29 -0.92 13.11 -5.66
C HIS A 29 0.24 12.19 -5.27
N SER A 30 1.25 12.65 -4.53
CA SER A 30 2.36 11.79 -4.07
C SER A 30 2.05 11.14 -2.72
N ILE A 31 2.67 9.99 -2.43
CA ILE A 31 2.46 9.22 -1.19
C ILE A 31 3.79 9.09 -0.44
N PRO A 32 3.84 9.35 0.88
CA PRO A 32 5.04 9.14 1.68
C PRO A 32 5.38 7.65 1.81
N ALA A 33 6.65 7.34 2.08
CA ALA A 33 7.12 5.98 2.29
C ALA A 33 6.35 5.25 3.42
N ASN A 34 6.41 3.92 3.42
CA ASN A 34 5.76 3.05 4.42
C ASN A 34 4.24 3.25 4.54
N SER A 35 3.55 3.60 3.45
CA SER A 35 2.11 3.85 3.49
C SER A 35 1.28 2.76 2.80
N VAL A 36 0.09 2.50 3.33
CA VAL A 36 -0.97 1.75 2.63
C VAL A 36 -1.99 2.77 2.13
N ALA A 37 -2.21 2.80 0.81
CA ALA A 37 -3.15 3.72 0.18
C ALA A 37 -4.07 3.00 -0.80
N TYR A 38 -5.32 3.44 -0.89
CA TYR A 38 -6.28 2.89 -1.85
C TYR A 38 -7.41 3.87 -2.16
N GLY A 39 -8.08 3.68 -3.30
CA GLY A 39 -9.24 4.46 -3.73
C GLY A 39 -9.03 5.18 -5.07
N ALA A 40 -10.09 5.80 -5.59
CA ALA A 40 -10.05 6.61 -6.81
C ALA A 40 -10.84 7.93 -6.62
N PRO A 41 -10.19 9.03 -6.20
CA PRO A 41 -8.75 9.17 -5.92
C PRO A 41 -8.32 8.35 -4.68
N TYR A 42 -7.06 7.90 -4.63
CA TYR A 42 -6.59 7.17 -3.45
C TYR A 42 -6.48 8.13 -2.25
N GLU A 43 -6.60 7.58 -1.05
CA GLU A 43 -6.20 8.22 0.20
C GLU A 43 -5.24 7.32 0.98
N VAL A 44 -4.38 7.92 1.82
CA VAL A 44 -3.54 7.15 2.76
C VAL A 44 -4.45 6.60 3.85
N ALA A 45 -4.60 5.27 3.88
CA ALA A 45 -5.45 4.61 4.85
C ALA A 45 -4.76 4.41 6.20
N ARG A 46 -3.45 4.10 6.16
CA ARG A 46 -2.60 3.94 7.35
C ARG A 46 -1.12 3.83 6.97
N GLU A 47 -0.27 3.98 7.98
CA GLU A 47 1.15 3.60 7.90
C GLU A 47 1.34 2.08 8.07
N ILE A 48 2.43 1.55 7.50
CA ILE A 48 2.91 0.19 7.67
C ILE A 48 3.75 0.14 8.95
N GLY A 49 3.46 -0.81 9.84
CA GLY A 49 4.08 -0.88 11.16
C GLY A 49 4.27 -2.29 11.68
N ASP A 50 4.45 -2.42 13.00
CA ASP A 50 4.79 -3.71 13.63
C ASP A 50 3.72 -4.80 13.41
N LYS A 51 2.43 -4.43 13.34
CA LYS A 51 1.36 -5.39 13.02
C LYS A 51 1.59 -6.08 11.67
N ASP A 52 2.14 -5.38 10.68
CA ASP A 52 2.40 -5.94 9.34
C ASP A 52 3.61 -6.89 9.32
N ARG A 53 4.49 -6.80 10.34
CA ARG A 53 5.59 -7.75 10.55
C ARG A 53 5.14 -9.05 11.19
N GLU A 54 4.02 -9.01 11.91
CA GLU A 54 3.44 -10.19 12.55
C GLU A 54 2.34 -10.83 11.68
N CYS A 55 1.50 -10.02 11.05
CA CYS A 55 0.29 -10.44 10.36
C CYS A 55 0.29 -10.00 8.89
N PHE A 56 0.02 -10.93 7.97
CA PHE A 56 -0.03 -10.64 6.53
C PHE A 56 -1.44 -10.40 5.99
N TYR A 57 -2.48 -10.95 6.63
CA TYR A 57 -3.87 -10.75 6.24
C TYR A 57 -4.80 -10.86 7.44
N LYS A 58 -5.50 -9.76 7.75
CA LYS A 58 -6.34 -9.63 8.96
C LYS A 58 -5.51 -9.96 10.21
N ASP A 59 -5.87 -11.02 10.92
CA ASP A 59 -5.15 -11.49 12.12
C ASP A 59 -4.42 -12.82 11.88
N ARG A 60 -4.17 -13.18 10.61
CA ARG A 60 -3.32 -14.32 10.26
C ARG A 60 -1.86 -13.96 10.44
N LYS A 61 -1.18 -14.67 11.34
CA LYS A 61 0.25 -14.52 11.60
C LYS A 61 1.08 -15.13 10.47
N LEU A 62 2.25 -14.56 10.22
CA LEU A 62 3.26 -15.14 9.35
C LEU A 62 3.79 -16.44 9.97
N ASP A 63 3.60 -17.54 9.28
CA ASP A 63 4.03 -18.90 9.60
C ASP A 63 5.26 -19.32 8.75
N VAL A 64 6.16 -18.37 8.49
CA VAL A 64 7.32 -18.52 7.57
C VAL A 64 8.44 -19.45 8.08
N TRP A 65 8.12 -20.43 8.92
CA TRP A 65 9.06 -21.37 9.52
C TRP A 65 8.65 -22.85 9.38
N GLU A 66 7.77 -23.18 8.43
CA GLU A 66 7.59 -24.55 7.90
C GLU A 66 8.33 -24.76 6.57
#